data_AF-A0A3D9C7X2-F1
#
_entry.id   AF-A0A3D9C7X2-F1
#
_cell.length_a   1.000
_cell.length_b   1.000
_cell.length_c   1.000
_cell.angle_alpha   90.00
_cell.angle_beta   90.00
_cell.angle_gamma   90.00
#
_symmetry.space_group_name_H-M   'P 1'
#
loop_
_entity.id
_entity.type
_entity.pdbx_description
1 polymer ?
#
loop_
_entity_poly.entity_id
_entity_poly.type
_entity_poly.pdbx_seq_one_letter_code
_entity_poly.pdbx_strand_id
1 'polypeptide(L)'
;MKVFYLTISLFLFSCSKRVEDKCFVDKMNTEDVVIWENVPQSYTLNQILAEKPNYLEITNLTAYRDFETDKEEFLLRKRGGITEISFSVFDEKFSDQFVCFGKQKSGNTIYGLGMNRLGYWLLKIENNRPSAHFLGLSSNLYYFNKIQQNPIVQGDKIHIEGSLVKMENPIDRGGYKNYAVIEDGKLFTVKMEDLVQDSDHDGYNDIFENSFGLNPHKKDTDGDGINDFEDKNPMFRSLDNKFTRLYDQLLSDTFVGAENLNYEFQVYKTDCEYFHQVNPSQKVLFVSEDKKKQTYYTRVSDIIEEIISPIQKNKKNPDSFYIYKAGTFYKKDYSADYENGKWVLKVVGGYVI
;
A
#
# COMPACT_ATOMS: atom_id res chain seq x y z
N MET A 1 -51.56 -37.89 -23.83
CA MET A 1 -50.12 -37.95 -23.49
C MET A 1 -49.64 -36.54 -23.16
N LYS A 2 -49.31 -36.26 -21.90
CA LYS A 2 -48.66 -34.99 -21.50
C LYS A 2 -47.18 -35.31 -21.24
N VAL A 3 -46.29 -34.68 -22.00
CA VAL A 3 -44.84 -34.80 -21.83
C VAL A 3 -44.40 -33.70 -20.86
N PHE A 4 -43.83 -34.08 -19.72
CA PHE A 4 -43.15 -33.16 -18.82
C PHE A 4 -41.69 -33.04 -19.26
N TYR A 5 -41.27 -31.84 -19.63
CA TYR A 5 -39.85 -31.53 -19.82
C TYR A 5 -39.23 -31.25 -18.44
N LEU A 6 -38.33 -32.15 -18.03
CA LEU A 6 -37.49 -31.95 -16.85
C LEU A 6 -36.28 -31.11 -17.28
N THR A 7 -36.29 -29.81 -17.00
CA THR A 7 -35.10 -28.97 -17.16
C THR A 7 -34.12 -29.28 -16.02
N ILE A 8 -33.06 -30.02 -16.34
CA ILE A 8 -31.91 -30.22 -15.46
C ILE A 8 -31.07 -28.94 -15.51
N SER A 9 -31.15 -28.14 -14.44
CA SER A 9 -30.23 -27.03 -14.21
C SER A 9 -28.83 -27.60 -13.96
N LEU A 10 -27.96 -27.53 -14.98
CA LEU A 10 -26.53 -27.77 -14.84
C LEU A 10 -25.94 -26.65 -13.96
N PHE A 11 -25.74 -26.96 -12.67
CA PHE A 11 -24.85 -26.17 -11.81
C PHE A 11 -23.44 -26.27 -12.39
N LEU A 12 -22.97 -25.18 -13.01
CA LEU A 12 -21.56 -24.99 -13.30
C LEU A 12 -20.83 -24.87 -11.96
N PHE A 13 -20.27 -25.99 -11.47
CA PHE A 13 -19.32 -25.95 -10.37
C PHE A 13 -18.08 -25.18 -10.84
N SER A 14 -17.99 -23.92 -10.44
CA SER A 14 -16.78 -23.12 -10.56
C SER A 14 -15.64 -23.85 -9.82
N CYS A 15 -14.54 -24.13 -10.52
CA CYS A 15 -13.31 -24.68 -9.93
C CYS A 15 -12.55 -23.62 -9.10
N SER A 16 -13.22 -22.98 -8.15
CA SER A 16 -12.52 -22.18 -7.13
C SER A 16 -11.81 -23.14 -6.17
N LYS A 17 -10.50 -22.94 -5.98
CA LYS A 17 -9.73 -23.61 -4.91
C LYS A 17 -10.47 -23.47 -3.58
N ARG A 18 -10.50 -24.53 -2.76
CA ARG A 18 -11.16 -24.49 -1.45
C ARG A 18 -10.38 -23.54 -0.53
N VAL A 19 -11.04 -22.98 0.48
CA VAL A 19 -10.40 -22.15 1.53
C VAL A 19 -9.15 -22.83 2.10
N GLU A 20 -9.27 -24.14 2.34
CA GLU A 20 -8.17 -24.98 2.82
C GLU A 20 -6.92 -24.93 1.92
N ASP A 21 -7.10 -24.86 0.61
CA ASP A 21 -6.01 -24.88 -0.37
C ASP A 21 -5.28 -23.53 -0.49
N LYS A 22 -5.91 -22.44 0.00
CA LYS A 22 -5.33 -21.09 -0.02
C LYS A 22 -4.69 -20.70 1.31
N CYS A 23 -5.26 -21.19 2.41
CA CYS A 23 -4.83 -20.82 3.75
C CYS A 23 -3.87 -21.81 4.39
N PHE A 24 -3.81 -23.07 3.93
CA PHE A 24 -2.95 -24.07 4.54
C PHE A 24 -1.95 -24.69 3.57
N VAL A 25 -0.80 -25.05 4.14
CA VAL A 25 0.25 -25.80 3.44
C VAL A 25 0.71 -26.99 4.27
N ASP A 26 1.14 -28.07 3.61
CA ASP A 26 1.70 -29.24 4.29
C ASP A 26 3.13 -29.01 4.77
N LYS A 27 3.87 -28.16 4.04
CA LYS A 27 5.24 -27.78 4.33
C LYS A 27 5.51 -26.41 3.71
N MET A 28 5.96 -25.46 4.52
CA MET A 28 6.44 -24.17 4.06
C MET A 28 7.76 -24.31 3.34
N ASN A 29 8.02 -23.44 2.37
CA ASN A 29 9.38 -23.17 1.99
C ASN A 29 10.05 -22.42 3.15
N THR A 30 11.05 -23.05 3.76
CA THR A 30 11.81 -22.53 4.90
C THR A 30 13.15 -21.93 4.49
N GLU A 31 13.48 -21.95 3.19
CA GLU A 31 14.58 -21.13 2.65
C GLU A 31 14.42 -19.69 3.14
N ASP A 32 15.54 -19.00 3.33
CA ASP A 32 15.56 -17.67 3.94
C ASP A 32 14.54 -16.78 3.25
N VAL A 33 13.46 -16.47 3.96
CA VAL A 33 12.36 -15.65 3.42
C VAL A 33 12.77 -14.20 3.55
N VAL A 34 13.81 -13.89 2.80
CA VAL A 34 14.45 -12.61 2.66
C VAL A 34 13.58 -11.91 1.63
N ILE A 35 12.73 -10.96 2.07
CA ILE A 35 11.87 -10.15 1.18
C ILE A 35 12.70 -9.54 0.02
N TRP A 36 14.01 -9.38 0.23
CA TRP A 36 15.01 -8.93 -0.74
C TRP A 36 15.22 -9.83 -1.96
N GLU A 37 15.08 -11.16 -1.86
CA GLU A 37 15.31 -12.04 -3.03
C GLU A 37 14.17 -11.98 -4.05
N ASN A 38 13.07 -11.29 -3.69
CA ASN A 38 12.00 -10.91 -4.60
C ASN A 38 12.02 -9.39 -4.84
N VAL A 39 13.19 -8.77 -5.13
CA VAL A 39 13.20 -7.42 -5.73
C VAL A 39 12.22 -7.48 -6.90
N PRO A 40 11.09 -6.73 -6.86
CA PRO A 40 10.18 -6.71 -7.99
C PRO A 40 11.02 -6.37 -9.21
N GLN A 41 10.92 -7.20 -10.26
CA GLN A 41 11.68 -6.97 -11.49
C GLN A 41 11.53 -5.50 -11.88
N SER A 42 12.65 -4.76 -11.82
CA SER A 42 12.64 -3.33 -12.08
C SER A 42 12.04 -3.08 -13.47
N TYR A 43 11.02 -2.22 -13.51
CA TYR A 43 10.32 -1.91 -14.75
C TYR A 43 11.26 -1.16 -15.69
N THR A 44 11.26 -1.55 -16.95
CA THR A 44 11.89 -0.76 -18.03
C THR A 44 11.05 0.48 -18.33
N LEU A 45 11.65 1.48 -18.98
CA LEU A 45 10.93 2.66 -19.46
C LEU A 45 9.62 2.32 -20.19
N ASN A 46 9.68 1.39 -21.14
CA ASN A 46 8.52 0.98 -21.92
C ASN A 46 7.42 0.36 -21.05
N GLN A 47 7.78 -0.39 -20.01
CA GLN A 47 6.80 -0.98 -19.09
C GLN A 47 6.19 0.08 -18.16
N ILE A 48 6.98 1.05 -17.67
CA ILE A 48 6.45 2.18 -16.89
C ILE A 48 5.43 2.96 -17.71
N LEU A 49 5.78 3.30 -18.95
CA LEU A 49 4.89 4.04 -19.84
C LEU A 49 3.63 3.24 -20.21
N ALA A 50 3.73 1.90 -20.33
CA ALA A 50 2.60 1.02 -20.64
C ALA A 50 1.64 0.82 -19.46
N GLU A 51 2.15 0.79 -18.22
CA GLU A 51 1.33 0.61 -17.00
C GLU A 51 0.93 1.93 -16.34
N LYS A 52 1.34 3.07 -16.92
CA LYS A 52 1.00 4.41 -16.44
C LYS A 52 -0.52 4.61 -16.38
N PRO A 53 -1.08 5.16 -15.29
CA PRO A 53 -2.51 5.46 -15.23
C PRO A 53 -2.95 6.44 -16.32
N ASN A 54 -4.21 6.33 -16.75
CA ASN A 54 -4.76 7.11 -17.85
C ASN A 54 -4.85 8.62 -17.55
N TYR A 55 -5.05 8.99 -16.29
CA TYR A 55 -5.14 10.38 -15.84
C TYR A 55 -3.78 11.10 -15.75
N LEU A 56 -2.67 10.35 -15.83
CA LEU A 56 -1.32 10.92 -15.74
C LEU A 56 -0.80 11.26 -17.13
N GLU A 57 -0.40 12.50 -17.36
CA GLU A 57 0.39 12.91 -18.51
C GLU A 57 1.88 13.00 -18.10
N ILE A 58 2.78 12.53 -18.98
CA ILE A 58 4.24 12.64 -18.78
C ILE A 58 4.84 13.32 -20.00
N THR A 59 5.49 14.45 -19.78
CA THR A 59 6.22 15.19 -20.83
C THR A 59 7.68 15.39 -20.44
N ASN A 60 8.53 15.63 -21.44
CA ASN A 60 9.94 15.95 -21.22
C ASN A 60 10.12 17.46 -21.02
N LEU A 61 10.90 17.83 -20.02
CA LEU A 61 11.36 19.19 -19.77
C LEU A 61 12.67 19.44 -20.51
N THR A 62 12.83 20.64 -21.08
CA THR A 62 14.07 21.06 -21.73
C THR A 62 15.08 21.66 -20.74
N ALA A 63 14.59 22.25 -19.65
CA ALA A 63 15.37 22.72 -18.52
C ALA A 63 14.77 22.08 -17.26
N TYR A 64 15.59 21.36 -16.50
CA TYR A 64 15.13 20.60 -15.34
C TYR A 64 16.24 20.49 -14.31
N ARG A 65 15.83 20.16 -13.08
CA ARG A 65 16.71 19.69 -12.01
C ARG A 65 16.79 18.16 -12.09
N ASP A 66 17.99 17.62 -12.29
CA ASP A 66 18.21 16.17 -12.35
C ASP A 66 18.11 15.51 -10.98
N PHE A 67 17.85 14.20 -11.00
CA PHE A 67 17.63 13.38 -9.80
C PHE A 67 18.79 13.42 -8.81
N GLU A 68 20.04 13.27 -9.27
CA GLU A 68 21.19 13.21 -8.36
C GLU A 68 21.39 14.54 -7.65
N THR A 69 21.34 15.65 -8.40
CA THR A 69 21.41 16.99 -7.84
C THR A 69 20.29 17.25 -6.83
N ASP A 70 19.04 16.86 -7.15
CA ASP A 70 17.90 16.99 -6.24
C ASP A 70 18.08 16.20 -4.93
N LYS A 71 18.48 14.94 -5.04
CA LYS A 71 18.71 14.03 -3.92
C LYS A 71 19.83 14.53 -3.00
N GLU A 72 20.98 14.92 -3.55
CA GLU A 72 22.14 15.36 -2.78
C GLU A 72 21.87 16.65 -1.99
N GLU A 73 21.33 17.68 -2.63
CA GLU A 73 21.03 18.94 -1.95
C GLU A 73 19.94 18.78 -0.88
N PHE A 74 18.93 17.95 -1.13
CA PHE A 74 17.90 17.67 -0.13
C PHE A 74 18.50 17.04 1.13
N LEU A 75 19.41 16.07 0.98
CA LEU A 75 20.13 15.45 2.10
C LEU A 75 21.00 16.46 2.85
N LEU A 76 21.67 17.38 2.14
CA LEU A 76 22.46 18.45 2.74
C LEU A 76 21.60 19.43 3.55
N ARG A 77 20.45 19.86 3.02
CA ARG A 77 19.50 20.73 3.75
C ARG A 77 19.02 20.08 5.05
N LYS A 78 18.70 18.77 5.00
CA LYS A 78 18.29 18.01 6.18
C LYS A 78 19.40 17.91 7.24
N ARG A 79 20.66 17.70 6.83
CA ARG A 79 21.82 17.60 7.75
C ARG A 79 22.29 18.94 8.32
N GLY A 80 22.19 20.01 7.54
CA GLY A 80 22.67 21.34 7.92
C GLY A 80 21.74 22.13 8.85
N GLY A 81 20.55 21.61 9.18
CA GLY A 81 19.54 22.33 9.97
C GLY A 81 18.91 23.54 9.25
N ILE A 82 19.20 23.70 7.95
CA ILE A 82 18.66 24.77 7.10
C ILE A 82 17.39 24.21 6.43
N THR A 83 16.31 24.12 7.20
CA THR A 83 14.96 23.94 6.64
C THR A 83 14.25 25.28 6.66
N GLU A 84 14.46 26.12 5.65
CA GLU A 84 13.65 27.34 5.46
C GLU A 84 12.16 27.01 5.24
N ILE A 85 11.84 25.80 4.77
CA ILE A 85 10.47 25.37 4.50
C ILE A 85 9.99 24.47 5.65
N SER A 86 9.16 25.03 6.52
CA SER A 86 8.46 24.27 7.55
C SER A 86 7.20 23.61 7.00
N PHE A 87 7.08 22.30 7.23
CA PHE A 87 5.91 21.47 6.94
C PHE A 87 5.02 21.21 8.17
N SER A 88 5.35 21.82 9.32
CA SER A 88 4.63 21.66 10.60
C SER A 88 3.11 21.83 10.52
N VAL A 89 2.61 22.65 9.61
CA VAL A 89 1.16 22.83 9.38
C VAL A 89 0.50 21.55 8.85
N PHE A 90 1.21 20.76 8.03
CA PHE A 90 0.72 19.46 7.56
C PHE A 90 0.89 18.41 8.65
N ASP A 91 2.04 18.38 9.32
CA ASP A 91 2.34 17.51 10.46
C ASP A 91 1.23 17.59 11.53
N GLU A 92 0.84 18.82 11.91
CA GLU A 92 -0.26 19.07 12.86
C GLU A 92 -1.62 18.58 12.34
N LYS A 93 -1.92 18.81 11.07
CA LYS A 93 -3.24 18.50 10.48
C LYS A 93 -3.43 17.04 10.10
N PHE A 94 -2.34 16.33 9.85
CA PHE A 94 -2.34 14.95 9.40
C PHE A 94 -1.66 14.00 10.39
N SER A 95 -1.33 14.47 11.60
CA SER A 95 -0.75 13.66 12.67
C SER A 95 0.50 12.90 12.23
N ASP A 96 1.41 13.59 11.54
CA ASP A 96 2.68 13.05 11.05
C ASP A 96 2.58 11.84 10.09
N GLN A 97 1.41 11.60 9.47
CA GLN A 97 1.20 10.49 8.52
C GLN A 97 1.96 10.63 7.19
N PHE A 98 2.56 11.80 6.91
CA PHE A 98 3.20 12.07 5.64
C PHE A 98 4.59 12.68 5.81
N VAL A 99 5.55 12.17 5.04
CA VAL A 99 6.82 12.86 4.80
C VAL A 99 6.58 13.93 3.74
N CYS A 100 6.46 15.18 4.17
CA CYS A 100 6.24 16.32 3.29
C CYS A 100 7.55 16.84 2.67
N PHE A 101 7.51 17.23 1.41
CA PHE A 101 8.68 17.79 0.70
C PHE A 101 8.36 18.92 -0.28
N GLY A 102 7.11 19.09 -0.70
CA GLY A 102 6.69 20.23 -1.52
C GLY A 102 5.67 21.09 -0.79
N LYS A 103 5.68 22.40 -0.98
CA LYS A 103 4.68 23.32 -0.41
C LYS A 103 4.45 24.51 -1.33
N GLN A 104 3.18 24.87 -1.51
CA GLN A 104 2.75 26.05 -2.24
C GLN A 104 1.56 26.68 -1.53
N LYS A 105 1.56 28.01 -1.40
CA LYS A 105 0.38 28.76 -0.95
C LYS A 105 -0.26 29.47 -2.14
N SER A 106 -1.57 29.33 -2.30
CA SER A 106 -2.36 30.04 -3.32
C SER A 106 -3.66 30.54 -2.69
N GLY A 107 -3.79 31.86 -2.53
CA GLY A 107 -4.90 32.46 -1.79
C GLY A 107 -5.01 31.92 -0.36
N ASN A 108 -6.19 31.36 -0.03
CA ASN A 108 -6.48 30.76 1.28
C ASN A 108 -6.14 29.26 1.37
N THR A 109 -5.52 28.71 0.33
CA THR A 109 -5.22 27.28 0.23
C THR A 109 -3.73 27.06 0.30
N ILE A 110 -3.32 26.09 1.13
CA ILE A 110 -1.96 25.61 1.22
C ILE A 110 -1.94 24.20 0.64
N TYR A 111 -1.17 24.01 -0.42
CA TYR A 111 -0.91 22.72 -1.05
C TYR A 111 0.44 22.17 -0.58
N GLY A 112 0.53 20.86 -0.43
CA GLY A 112 1.74 20.14 -0.10
C GLY A 112 1.90 18.87 -0.93
N LEU A 113 3.13 18.51 -1.23
CA LEU A 113 3.46 17.16 -1.71
C LEU A 113 3.95 16.35 -0.52
N GLY A 114 3.25 15.26 -0.25
CA GLY A 114 3.57 14.30 0.80
C GLY A 114 3.78 12.90 0.23
N MET A 115 4.43 12.05 1.00
CA MET A 115 4.48 10.62 0.73
C MET A 115 4.40 9.83 2.04
N ASN A 116 3.83 8.64 1.95
CA ASN A 116 3.89 7.62 3.00
C ASN A 116 4.25 6.27 2.37
N ARG A 117 4.06 5.17 3.10
CA ARG A 117 4.39 3.82 2.61
C ARG A 117 3.59 3.42 1.37
N LEU A 118 2.39 3.97 1.20
CA LEU A 118 1.55 3.66 0.06
C LEU A 118 2.02 4.35 -1.22
N GLY A 119 2.50 5.60 -1.16
CA GLY A 119 2.89 6.36 -2.35
C GLY A 119 2.82 7.88 -2.14
N TYR A 120 2.65 8.62 -3.23
CA TYR A 120 2.56 10.08 -3.21
C TYR A 120 1.13 10.61 -2.99
N TRP A 121 1.05 11.73 -2.28
CA TRP A 121 -0.18 12.41 -1.91
C TRP A 121 -0.09 13.91 -2.20
N LEU A 122 -1.19 14.49 -2.70
CA LEU A 122 -1.42 15.93 -2.66
C LEU A 122 -2.15 16.25 -1.36
N LEU A 123 -1.49 17.00 -0.49
CA LEU A 123 -2.09 17.52 0.73
C LEU A 123 -2.66 18.90 0.44
N LYS A 124 -3.89 19.14 0.87
CA LYS A 124 -4.58 20.42 0.68
C LYS A 124 -5.17 20.87 2.02
N ILE A 125 -4.85 22.10 2.42
CA ILE A 125 -5.47 22.77 3.57
C ILE A 125 -6.15 24.03 3.04
N GLU A 126 -7.47 24.01 2.96
CA GLU A 126 -8.28 25.13 2.47
C GLU A 126 -9.20 25.63 3.58
N ASN A 127 -9.08 26.91 3.93
CA ASN A 127 -9.86 27.49 5.04
C ASN A 127 -9.76 26.65 6.34
N ASN A 128 -8.55 26.17 6.66
CA ASN A 128 -8.24 25.32 7.82
C ASN A 128 -8.88 23.92 7.79
N ARG A 129 -9.42 23.48 6.65
CA ARG A 129 -9.92 22.11 6.45
C ARG A 129 -8.88 21.29 5.67
N PRO A 130 -8.28 20.26 6.29
CA PRO A 130 -7.33 19.39 5.61
C PRO A 130 -8.05 18.33 4.76
N SER A 131 -7.41 17.96 3.66
CA SER A 131 -7.80 16.86 2.76
C SER A 131 -6.52 16.32 2.12
N ALA A 132 -6.43 15.00 1.94
CA ALA A 132 -5.30 14.35 1.29
C ALA A 132 -5.81 13.52 0.11
N HIS A 133 -5.17 13.65 -1.05
CA HIS A 133 -5.57 12.99 -2.29
C HIS A 133 -4.43 12.12 -2.80
N PHE A 134 -4.69 10.83 -2.97
CA PHE A 134 -3.68 9.89 -3.44
C PHE A 134 -3.43 10.10 -4.94
N LEU A 135 -2.15 10.18 -5.35
CA LEU A 135 -1.82 10.34 -6.77
C LEU A 135 -1.82 9.01 -7.54
N GLY A 136 -1.79 7.87 -6.85
CA GLY A 136 -1.66 6.56 -7.52
C GLY A 136 -0.32 6.41 -8.26
N LEU A 137 0.73 7.05 -7.74
CA LEU A 137 2.08 7.01 -8.29
C LEU A 137 3.06 6.48 -7.23
N SER A 138 3.71 5.38 -7.55
CA SER A 138 4.60 4.67 -6.64
C SER A 138 6.04 5.15 -6.77
N SER A 139 6.72 5.32 -5.64
CA SER A 139 8.08 5.88 -5.57
C SER A 139 9.15 5.03 -6.23
N ASN A 140 8.89 3.74 -6.48
CA ASN A 140 9.78 2.86 -7.21
C ASN A 140 9.80 3.08 -8.73
N LEU A 141 8.83 3.82 -9.26
CA LEU A 141 8.74 4.15 -10.69
C LEU A 141 8.87 5.66 -10.95
N TYR A 142 8.32 6.47 -10.06
CA TYR A 142 8.25 7.92 -10.20
C TYR A 142 9.01 8.55 -9.03
N TYR A 143 10.05 9.31 -9.33
CA TYR A 143 10.69 10.15 -8.32
C TYR A 143 10.21 11.58 -8.48
N PHE A 144 9.60 12.14 -7.43
CA PHE A 144 9.27 13.56 -7.39
C PHE A 144 10.43 14.35 -6.80
N ASN A 145 10.88 15.37 -7.54
CA ASN A 145 11.91 16.27 -7.06
C ASN A 145 11.45 16.91 -5.74
N LYS A 146 12.31 16.90 -4.73
CA LYS A 146 12.05 17.53 -3.44
C LYS A 146 12.03 19.05 -3.57
N ILE A 147 12.71 19.59 -4.58
CA ILE A 147 12.68 21.00 -4.92
C ILE A 147 12.01 21.17 -6.28
N GLN A 148 10.81 21.72 -6.28
CA GLN A 148 10.07 22.07 -7.50
C GLN A 148 10.47 23.49 -7.95
N GLN A 149 10.85 23.66 -9.21
CA GLN A 149 11.24 24.95 -9.81
C GLN A 149 10.01 25.80 -10.16
N ASN A 150 8.91 25.13 -10.52
CA ASN A 150 7.63 25.76 -10.86
C ASN A 150 6.56 25.48 -9.79
N PRO A 151 5.48 26.28 -9.71
CA PRO A 151 4.37 26.00 -8.82
C PRO A 151 3.74 24.63 -9.11
N ILE A 152 3.46 23.87 -8.04
CA ILE A 152 2.83 22.55 -8.07
C ILE A 152 1.42 22.62 -8.68
N VAL A 153 0.63 23.62 -8.31
CA VAL A 153 -0.74 23.84 -8.79
C VAL A 153 -0.76 25.05 -9.72
N GLN A 154 -1.21 24.84 -10.95
CA GLN A 154 -1.36 25.89 -11.96
C GLN A 154 -2.70 25.71 -12.68
N GLY A 155 -3.61 26.66 -12.50
CA GLY A 155 -4.96 26.56 -13.05
C GLY A 155 -5.72 25.35 -12.49
N ASP A 156 -6.21 24.50 -13.38
CA ASP A 156 -6.96 23.27 -13.10
C ASP A 156 -6.08 22.01 -13.06
N LYS A 157 -4.75 22.17 -13.05
CA LYS A 157 -3.80 21.05 -13.09
C LYS A 157 -2.79 21.13 -11.96
N ILE A 158 -2.27 19.95 -11.62
CA ILE A 158 -1.03 19.82 -10.88
C ILE A 158 0.10 19.42 -11.83
N HIS A 159 1.28 19.99 -11.60
CA HIS A 159 2.51 19.76 -12.33
C HIS A 159 3.59 19.40 -11.33
N ILE A 160 4.24 18.26 -11.54
CA ILE A 160 5.27 17.75 -10.65
C ILE A 160 6.49 17.39 -11.47
N GLU A 161 7.58 18.08 -11.20
CA GLU A 161 8.88 17.84 -11.80
C GLU A 161 9.55 16.64 -11.13
N GLY A 162 10.22 15.81 -11.93
CA GLY A 162 10.89 14.63 -11.41
C GLY A 162 11.48 13.74 -12.48
N SER A 163 11.61 12.47 -12.15
CA SER A 163 12.35 11.49 -12.95
C SER A 163 11.63 10.14 -12.93
N LEU A 164 11.81 9.37 -14.00
CA LEU A 164 11.46 7.95 -13.99
C LEU A 164 12.65 7.18 -13.43
N VAL A 165 12.37 6.29 -12.49
CA VAL A 165 13.40 5.57 -11.75
C VAL A 165 13.12 4.08 -11.70
N LYS A 166 14.13 3.31 -11.31
CA LYS A 166 14.03 1.90 -10.94
C LYS A 166 14.70 1.69 -9.60
N MET A 167 14.26 0.66 -8.88
CA MET A 167 14.97 0.21 -7.68
C MET A 167 16.33 -0.38 -8.07
N GLU A 168 17.40 0.07 -7.39
CA GLU A 168 18.78 -0.37 -7.64
C GLU A 168 19.29 -1.29 -6.54
N ASN A 169 19.07 -0.93 -5.28
CA ASN A 169 19.33 -1.77 -4.12
C ASN A 169 18.25 -1.48 -3.07
N PRO A 170 17.61 -2.50 -2.46
CA PRO A 170 16.42 -2.22 -1.69
C PRO A 170 16.68 -1.32 -0.48
N ILE A 171 17.86 -1.37 0.16
CA ILE A 171 18.20 -0.50 1.30
C ILE A 171 19.75 -0.37 1.50
N ASP A 172 20.25 0.86 1.65
CA ASP A 172 21.54 1.17 2.33
C ASP A 172 21.31 1.21 3.85
N ARG A 173 22.33 0.95 4.69
CA ARG A 173 22.28 0.74 6.17
C ARG A 173 21.48 1.77 7.00
N GLY A 174 20.94 2.83 6.39
CA GLY A 174 20.03 3.82 6.96
C GLY A 174 18.52 3.65 6.65
N GLY A 175 18.06 2.58 5.99
CA GLY A 175 16.61 2.32 5.85
C GLY A 175 15.92 2.99 4.66
N TYR A 176 16.66 3.58 3.72
CA TYR A 176 16.10 4.27 2.55
C TYR A 176 16.18 3.41 1.30
N LYS A 177 15.07 3.34 0.54
CA LYS A 177 15.03 2.74 -0.80
C LYS A 177 15.98 3.50 -1.72
N ASN A 178 16.89 2.79 -2.39
CA ASN A 178 17.80 3.38 -3.37
C ASN A 178 17.26 3.17 -4.78
N TYR A 179 17.19 4.28 -5.51
CA TYR A 179 16.72 4.32 -6.88
C TYR A 179 17.85 4.73 -7.81
N ALA A 180 17.89 4.10 -8.99
CA ALA A 180 18.67 4.54 -10.13
C ALA A 180 17.74 5.20 -11.15
N VAL A 181 18.23 6.26 -11.77
CA VAL A 181 17.50 6.97 -12.83
C VAL A 181 17.37 6.09 -14.07
N ILE A 182 16.18 6.10 -14.66
CA ILE A 182 15.93 5.63 -16.02
C ILE A 182 15.95 6.81 -16.97
N GLU A 183 15.15 7.84 -16.69
CA GLU A 183 15.14 9.09 -17.44
C GLU A 183 14.81 10.28 -16.52
N ASP A 184 15.65 11.32 -16.55
CA ASP A 184 15.43 12.59 -15.86
C ASP A 184 14.54 13.55 -16.66
N GLY A 185 14.19 14.67 -16.02
CA GLY A 185 13.59 15.81 -16.67
C GLY A 185 12.16 15.56 -17.12
N LYS A 186 11.36 14.92 -16.27
CA LYS A 186 9.94 14.67 -16.52
C LYS A 186 9.07 15.70 -15.82
N LEU A 187 7.94 15.99 -16.46
CA LEU A 187 6.83 16.70 -15.86
C LEU A 187 5.64 15.74 -15.81
N PHE A 188 5.24 15.39 -14.59
CA PHE A 188 4.04 14.63 -14.30
C PHE A 188 2.87 15.60 -14.16
N THR A 189 1.88 15.47 -15.03
CA THR A 189 0.71 16.36 -15.02
C THR A 189 -0.55 15.55 -14.75
N VAL A 190 -1.34 16.00 -13.77
CA VAL A 190 -2.64 15.41 -13.43
C VAL A 190 -3.65 16.53 -13.33
N LYS A 191 -4.87 16.32 -13.83
CA LYS A 191 -5.93 17.32 -13.64
C LYS A 191 -6.42 17.31 -12.20
N MET A 192 -6.71 18.48 -11.66
CA MET A 192 -7.22 18.64 -10.30
C MET A 192 -8.58 17.93 -10.16
N GLU A 193 -9.45 17.99 -11.18
CA GLU A 193 -10.77 17.32 -11.18
C GLU A 193 -10.64 15.82 -10.94
N ASP A 194 -9.77 15.14 -11.68
CA ASP A 194 -9.55 13.68 -11.57
C ASP A 194 -8.93 13.31 -10.22
N LEU A 195 -8.05 14.17 -9.69
CA LEU A 195 -7.32 13.91 -8.45
C LEU A 195 -8.20 14.05 -7.20
N VAL A 196 -9.09 15.03 -7.17
CA VAL A 196 -9.92 15.32 -5.98
C VAL A 196 -11.29 14.65 -6.02
N GLN A 197 -11.60 13.93 -7.10
CA GLN A 197 -12.85 13.19 -7.22
C GLN A 197 -12.93 12.10 -6.15
N ASP A 198 -14.00 12.16 -5.37
CA ASP A 198 -14.42 11.20 -4.34
C ASP A 198 -15.92 10.99 -4.60
N SER A 199 -16.22 9.97 -5.40
CA SER A 199 -17.50 9.80 -6.06
C SER A 199 -18.61 9.41 -5.08
N ASP A 200 -18.30 8.67 -4.02
CA ASP A 200 -19.26 8.33 -2.98
C ASP A 200 -19.21 9.23 -1.75
N HIS A 201 -18.17 10.04 -1.58
CA HIS A 201 -17.96 11.00 -0.49
C HIS A 201 -17.71 10.31 0.85
N ASP A 202 -16.84 9.30 0.87
CA ASP A 202 -16.35 8.66 2.10
C ASP A 202 -15.07 9.29 2.67
N GLY A 203 -14.28 9.98 1.85
CA GLY A 203 -13.03 10.63 2.25
C GLY A 203 -11.77 10.08 1.55
N TYR A 204 -11.85 8.94 0.86
CA TYR A 204 -10.84 8.50 -0.10
C TYR A 204 -11.21 8.98 -1.51
N ASN A 205 -10.21 9.40 -2.28
CA ASN A 205 -10.46 9.79 -3.67
C ASN A 205 -10.52 8.53 -4.56
N ASP A 206 -11.24 8.60 -5.69
CA ASP A 206 -11.45 7.48 -6.61
C ASP A 206 -10.12 6.84 -7.05
N ILE A 207 -9.03 7.61 -7.16
CA ILE A 207 -7.71 7.08 -7.49
C ILE A 207 -7.20 6.12 -6.40
N PHE A 208 -7.38 6.44 -5.12
CA PHE A 208 -7.02 5.57 -4.01
C PHE A 208 -7.80 4.26 -4.09
N GLU A 209 -9.13 4.36 -4.20
CA GLU A 209 -9.99 3.20 -4.19
C GLU A 209 -9.73 2.28 -5.37
N ASN A 210 -9.63 2.82 -6.58
CA ASN A 210 -9.26 2.06 -7.78
C ASN A 210 -7.84 1.48 -7.69
N SER A 211 -6.92 2.14 -6.98
CA SER A 211 -5.55 1.65 -6.77
C SER A 211 -5.51 0.44 -5.85
N PHE A 212 -6.39 0.35 -4.86
CA PHE A 212 -6.38 -0.72 -3.86
C PHE A 212 -7.53 -1.73 -3.99
N GLY A 213 -8.47 -1.51 -4.92
CA GLY A 213 -9.58 -2.42 -5.20
C GLY A 213 -10.81 -2.19 -4.32
N LEU A 214 -10.94 -0.99 -3.76
CA LEU A 214 -12.21 -0.52 -3.15
C LEU A 214 -13.18 -0.05 -4.23
N ASN A 215 -14.41 0.27 -3.84
CA ASN A 215 -15.47 0.65 -4.75
C ASN A 215 -15.82 2.14 -4.67
N PRO A 216 -15.40 2.97 -5.64
CA PRO A 216 -15.57 4.42 -5.61
C PRO A 216 -17.01 4.93 -5.68
N HIS A 217 -17.99 4.04 -5.73
CA HIS A 217 -19.40 4.38 -5.75
C HIS A 217 -20.15 3.81 -4.55
N LYS A 218 -19.42 3.33 -3.54
CA LYS A 218 -19.99 2.69 -2.36
C LYS A 218 -19.07 2.91 -1.15
N LYS A 219 -19.50 3.86 -0.32
CA LYS A 219 -18.94 4.25 0.99
C LYS A 219 -18.50 3.14 1.95
N ASP A 220 -18.93 1.91 1.71
CA ASP A 220 -18.73 0.72 2.54
C ASP A 220 -18.55 -0.40 1.51
N THR A 221 -17.32 -0.65 1.07
CA THR A 221 -17.02 -1.53 -0.06
C THR A 221 -17.51 -2.94 0.20
N ASP A 222 -17.21 -3.49 1.37
CA ASP A 222 -17.49 -4.90 1.70
C ASP A 222 -18.91 -5.16 2.23
N GLY A 223 -19.65 -4.11 2.58
CA GLY A 223 -21.04 -4.17 3.03
C GLY A 223 -21.21 -4.61 4.49
N ASP A 224 -20.22 -4.39 5.34
CA ASP A 224 -20.29 -4.74 6.76
C ASP A 224 -20.93 -3.65 7.65
N GLY A 225 -21.18 -2.47 7.08
CA GLY A 225 -21.83 -1.33 7.72
C GLY A 225 -20.86 -0.27 8.26
N ILE A 226 -19.55 -0.42 8.03
CA ILE A 226 -18.53 0.57 8.38
C ILE A 226 -18.11 1.31 7.10
N ASN A 227 -17.89 2.62 7.22
CA ASN A 227 -17.44 3.41 6.09
C ASN A 227 -15.96 3.12 5.78
N ASP A 228 -15.54 3.00 4.52
CA ASP A 228 -14.17 2.60 4.15
C ASP A 228 -13.10 3.51 4.79
N PHE A 229 -13.39 4.81 4.88
CA PHE A 229 -12.49 5.79 5.50
C PHE A 229 -12.29 5.56 7.01
N GLU A 230 -13.24 4.93 7.69
CA GLU A 230 -13.19 4.58 9.11
C GLU A 230 -12.81 3.11 9.33
N ASP A 231 -13.04 2.26 8.33
CA ASP A 231 -12.82 0.83 8.44
C ASP A 231 -11.32 0.47 8.42
N LYS A 232 -10.93 -0.43 9.32
CA LYS A 232 -9.59 -0.98 9.39
C LYS A 232 -9.38 -2.11 8.39
N ASN A 233 -10.45 -2.70 7.86
CA ASN A 233 -10.39 -3.73 6.84
C ASN A 233 -11.43 -3.51 5.72
N PRO A 234 -11.36 -2.37 5.01
CA PRO A 234 -12.41 -1.94 4.07
C PRO A 234 -12.64 -2.90 2.89
N MET A 235 -11.73 -3.84 2.64
CA MET A 235 -11.83 -4.78 1.54
C MET A 235 -12.69 -6.02 1.88
N PHE A 236 -12.80 -6.37 3.16
CA PHE A 236 -13.35 -7.65 3.59
C PHE A 236 -13.94 -7.61 5.00
N ARG A 237 -15.20 -8.03 5.08
CA ARG A 237 -15.92 -8.12 6.34
C ARG A 237 -15.15 -8.94 7.38
N SER A 238 -14.83 -8.32 8.51
CA SER A 238 -14.19 -8.99 9.63
C SER A 238 -15.10 -10.08 10.23
N LEU A 239 -14.52 -11.25 10.53
CA LEU A 239 -15.20 -12.36 11.20
C LEU A 239 -14.39 -12.85 12.41
N ASP A 240 -15.08 -13.25 13.47
CA ASP A 240 -14.45 -13.85 14.65
C ASP A 240 -14.45 -15.38 14.57
N ASN A 241 -13.32 -15.96 14.19
CA ASN A 241 -13.08 -17.40 14.24
C ASN A 241 -11.67 -17.69 14.74
N LYS A 242 -11.34 -18.97 14.96
CA LYS A 242 -10.02 -19.28 15.52
C LYS A 242 -8.89 -18.79 14.61
N PHE A 243 -8.96 -18.95 13.29
CA PHE A 243 -7.85 -18.56 12.42
C PHE A 243 -7.75 -17.05 12.16
N THR A 244 -8.86 -16.31 12.14
CA THR A 244 -8.79 -14.84 12.11
C THR A 244 -8.09 -14.30 13.36
N ARG A 245 -8.44 -14.83 14.55
CA ARG A 245 -7.74 -14.49 15.81
C ARG A 245 -6.26 -14.85 15.83
N LEU A 246 -5.84 -15.88 15.08
CA LEU A 246 -4.41 -16.19 14.93
C LEU A 246 -3.69 -15.09 14.17
N TYR A 247 -4.25 -14.65 13.04
CA TYR A 247 -3.72 -13.56 12.25
C TYR A 247 -3.76 -12.23 13.03
N ASP A 248 -4.86 -11.91 13.72
CA ASP A 248 -4.96 -10.70 14.55
C ASP A 248 -3.82 -10.60 15.59
N GLN A 249 -3.48 -11.72 16.25
CA GLN A 249 -2.34 -11.75 17.19
C GLN A 249 -0.99 -11.45 16.51
N LEU A 250 -0.82 -11.86 15.25
CA LEU A 250 0.40 -11.57 14.47
C LEU A 250 0.43 -10.12 13.95
N LEU A 251 -0.73 -9.50 13.76
CA LEU A 251 -0.87 -8.09 13.38
C LEU A 251 -0.65 -7.11 14.55
N SER A 252 -0.85 -7.57 15.79
CA SER A 252 -0.90 -6.75 17.01
C SER A 252 0.42 -6.06 17.44
N ASP A 253 1.49 -6.10 16.64
CA ASP A 253 2.77 -5.42 16.93
C ASP A 253 2.71 -3.88 16.74
N THR A 254 1.51 -3.28 16.75
CA THR A 254 1.26 -1.87 16.44
C THR A 254 1.55 -0.93 17.60
N PHE A 255 1.99 0.29 17.30
CA PHE A 255 2.13 1.35 18.31
C PHE A 255 0.77 1.95 18.70
N VAL A 256 0.69 2.52 19.91
CA VAL A 256 -0.51 3.20 20.41
C VAL A 256 -0.87 4.39 19.53
N GLY A 257 -2.13 4.50 19.10
CA GLY A 257 -2.62 5.59 18.26
C GLY A 257 -2.71 5.26 16.78
N ALA A 258 -2.18 4.10 16.34
CA ALA A 258 -2.30 3.61 14.96
C ALA A 258 -3.76 3.45 14.52
N GLU A 259 -4.67 3.24 15.46
CA GLU A 259 -6.11 3.11 15.19
C GLU A 259 -6.77 4.40 14.65
N ASN A 260 -6.11 5.56 14.75
CA ASN A 260 -6.63 6.85 14.30
C ASN A 260 -5.95 7.37 13.02
N LEU A 261 -5.11 6.56 12.38
CA LEU A 261 -4.33 6.95 11.21
C LEU A 261 -5.05 6.51 9.92
N ASN A 262 -5.87 7.40 9.37
CA ASN A 262 -6.72 7.07 8.21
C ASN A 262 -5.97 6.93 6.87
N TYR A 263 -4.70 7.32 6.81
CA TYR A 263 -3.89 7.24 5.58
C TYR A 263 -2.73 6.25 5.68
N GLU A 264 -2.50 5.66 6.85
CA GLU A 264 -1.45 4.66 7.08
C GLU A 264 -2.03 3.26 7.02
N PHE A 265 -1.51 2.43 6.12
CA PHE A 265 -1.98 1.07 5.90
C PHE A 265 -0.82 0.08 5.87
N GLN A 266 -1.03 -1.07 6.49
CA GLN A 266 -0.17 -2.23 6.28
C GLN A 266 -0.73 -3.09 5.15
N VAL A 267 0.10 -3.37 4.14
CA VAL A 267 -0.33 -4.10 2.94
C VAL A 267 0.21 -5.52 2.97
N TYR A 268 -0.67 -6.51 2.82
CA TYR A 268 -0.32 -7.93 2.80
C TYR A 268 -0.69 -8.56 1.46
N LYS A 269 0.19 -9.40 0.92
CA LYS A 269 -0.10 -10.19 -0.27
C LYS A 269 -0.53 -11.59 0.12
N THR A 270 -1.81 -11.91 -0.04
CA THR A 270 -2.36 -13.23 0.27
C THR A 270 -3.71 -13.44 -0.38
N ASP A 271 -4.01 -14.69 -0.76
CA ASP A 271 -5.36 -15.13 -1.14
C ASP A 271 -6.06 -15.91 -0.01
N CYS A 272 -5.49 -15.92 1.20
CA CYS A 272 -6.08 -16.63 2.34
C CYS A 272 -7.28 -15.89 2.94
N GLU A 273 -8.46 -16.50 2.85
CA GLU A 273 -9.72 -15.92 3.31
C GLU A 273 -9.78 -15.70 4.83
N TYR A 274 -9.13 -16.55 5.64
CA TYR A 274 -9.04 -16.29 7.09
C TYR A 274 -8.20 -15.05 7.41
N PHE A 275 -7.20 -14.74 6.58
CA PHE A 275 -6.42 -13.53 6.78
C PHE A 275 -7.17 -12.31 6.24
N HIS A 276 -7.91 -12.45 5.15
CA HIS A 276 -8.79 -11.38 4.67
C HIS A 276 -9.84 -10.94 5.70
N GLN A 277 -10.30 -11.83 6.57
CA GLN A 277 -11.39 -11.56 7.52
C GLN A 277 -10.93 -11.13 8.93
N VAL A 278 -9.69 -10.64 9.06
CA VAL A 278 -9.12 -10.14 10.32
C VAL A 278 -9.89 -8.93 10.87
N ASN A 279 -9.75 -8.69 12.17
CA ASN A 279 -10.21 -7.47 12.85
C ASN A 279 -9.00 -6.73 13.44
N PRO A 280 -8.23 -6.02 12.60
CA PRO A 280 -6.92 -5.52 12.96
C PRO A 280 -6.99 -4.27 13.85
N SER A 281 -5.90 -3.99 14.59
CA SER A 281 -5.78 -2.76 15.39
C SER A 281 -5.51 -1.50 14.55
N GLN A 282 -4.82 -1.67 13.41
CA GLN A 282 -4.49 -0.66 12.40
C GLN A 282 -5.15 -0.98 11.06
N LYS A 283 -5.18 -0.03 10.12
CA LYS A 283 -5.75 -0.28 8.79
C LYS A 283 -4.88 -1.24 7.97
N VAL A 284 -5.51 -2.18 7.27
CA VAL A 284 -4.85 -3.15 6.40
C VAL A 284 -5.46 -3.13 5.00
N LEU A 285 -4.63 -3.49 4.01
CA LEU A 285 -5.07 -3.75 2.64
C LEU A 285 -4.46 -5.07 2.16
N PHE A 286 -5.13 -5.68 1.18
CA PHE A 286 -4.72 -6.97 0.65
C PHE A 286 -4.46 -6.92 -0.84
N VAL A 287 -3.37 -7.56 -1.25
CA VAL A 287 -3.01 -7.75 -2.65
C VAL A 287 -3.17 -9.22 -3.01
N SER A 288 -3.89 -9.49 -4.10
CA SER A 288 -4.07 -10.85 -4.62
C SER A 288 -2.72 -11.49 -4.97
N GLU A 289 -2.58 -12.79 -4.70
CA GLU A 289 -1.44 -13.58 -5.15
C GLU A 289 -1.42 -13.75 -6.68
N ASP A 290 -2.60 -13.81 -7.29
CA ASP A 290 -2.78 -13.79 -8.74
C ASP A 290 -2.58 -12.37 -9.29
N LYS A 291 -1.49 -12.17 -10.03
CA LYS A 291 -1.14 -10.89 -10.70
C LYS A 291 -2.24 -10.37 -11.63
N LYS A 292 -3.08 -11.25 -12.19
CA LYS A 292 -4.16 -10.82 -13.10
C LYS A 292 -5.31 -10.13 -12.39
N LYS A 293 -5.45 -10.35 -11.08
CA LYS A 293 -6.45 -9.69 -10.22
C LYS A 293 -5.93 -8.44 -9.54
N GLN A 294 -4.64 -8.16 -9.68
CA GLN A 294 -4.04 -6.95 -9.14
C GLN A 294 -4.44 -5.75 -9.98
N THR A 295 -4.80 -4.66 -9.29
CA THR A 295 -4.96 -3.33 -9.89
C THR A 295 -3.67 -2.90 -10.59
N TYR A 296 -3.73 -1.86 -11.41
CA TYR A 296 -2.50 -1.33 -12.02
C TYR A 296 -1.48 -0.95 -10.92
N TYR A 297 -1.95 -0.33 -9.82
CA TYR A 297 -1.09 0.17 -8.76
C TYR A 297 -0.43 -0.94 -7.96
N THR A 298 -1.20 -1.91 -7.47
CA THR A 298 -0.68 -3.04 -6.65
C THR A 298 0.23 -3.98 -7.46
N ARG A 299 0.13 -3.97 -8.79
CA ARG A 299 0.99 -4.77 -9.68
C ARG A 299 2.38 -4.19 -9.86
N VAL A 300 2.50 -2.86 -9.83
CA VAL A 300 3.75 -2.16 -10.16
C VAL A 300 4.45 -1.57 -8.94
N SER A 301 3.73 -1.35 -7.84
CA SER A 301 4.23 -0.73 -6.62
C SER A 301 4.99 -1.71 -5.72
N ASP A 302 5.82 -1.18 -4.82
CA ASP A 302 6.67 -1.91 -3.88
C ASP A 302 6.25 -1.64 -2.43
N ILE A 303 4.93 -1.73 -2.18
CA ILE A 303 4.24 -1.39 -0.93
C ILE A 303 4.14 -2.53 0.09
N ILE A 304 4.58 -3.74 -0.27
CA ILE A 304 4.54 -4.90 0.62
C ILE A 304 5.87 -4.96 1.38
N GLU A 305 5.84 -4.52 2.65
CA GLU A 305 7.03 -4.48 3.52
C GLU A 305 7.10 -5.64 4.51
N GLU A 306 5.99 -6.36 4.67
CA GLU A 306 5.84 -7.45 5.61
C GLU A 306 4.96 -8.55 5.01
N ILE A 307 5.28 -9.78 5.36
CA ILE A 307 4.50 -10.95 4.96
C ILE A 307 4.21 -11.80 6.19
N ILE A 308 3.02 -12.38 6.19
CA ILE A 308 2.64 -13.47 7.10
C ILE A 308 2.30 -14.66 6.21
N SER A 309 2.90 -15.80 6.50
CA SER A 309 2.73 -16.98 5.66
C SER A 309 1.36 -17.65 5.81
N PRO A 310 0.98 -18.50 4.83
CA PRO A 310 -0.10 -19.45 5.02
C PRO A 310 0.15 -20.36 6.23
N ILE A 311 -0.87 -20.96 6.82
CA ILE A 311 -0.73 -21.79 8.01
C ILE A 311 -0.17 -23.17 7.63
N GLN A 312 0.97 -23.57 8.19
CA GLN A 312 1.49 -24.93 8.01
C GLN A 312 0.84 -25.91 9.00
N LYS A 313 0.29 -27.01 8.49
CA LYS A 313 -0.27 -28.08 9.32
C LYS A 313 0.84 -28.88 10.03
N ASN A 314 0.65 -29.16 11.32
CA ASN A 314 1.53 -30.08 12.04
C ASN A 314 1.02 -31.53 11.89
N LYS A 315 1.80 -32.38 11.20
CA LYS A 315 1.44 -33.78 10.95
C LYS A 315 1.33 -34.64 12.22
N LYS A 316 1.94 -34.21 13.33
CA LYS A 316 1.98 -34.96 14.60
C LYS A 316 0.90 -34.50 15.59
N ASN A 317 0.45 -33.25 15.49
CA ASN A 317 -0.54 -32.68 16.39
C ASN A 317 -1.52 -31.79 15.60
N PRO A 318 -2.79 -32.20 15.42
CA PRO A 318 -3.76 -31.45 14.63
C PRO A 318 -4.16 -30.09 15.24
N ASP A 319 -3.89 -29.87 16.52
CA ASP A 319 -4.16 -28.60 17.23
C ASP A 319 -2.96 -27.65 17.28
N SER A 320 -1.86 -28.03 16.63
CA SER A 320 -0.63 -27.25 16.52
C SER A 320 -0.33 -26.92 15.07
N PHE A 321 0.17 -25.71 14.82
CA PHE A 321 0.46 -25.20 13.49
C PHE A 321 1.79 -24.45 13.50
N TYR A 322 2.36 -24.26 12.32
CA TYR A 322 3.52 -23.38 12.16
C TYR A 322 3.15 -22.21 11.25
N ILE A 323 3.59 -21.02 11.64
CA ILE A 323 3.38 -19.78 10.90
C ILE A 323 4.61 -18.91 11.08
N TYR A 324 4.96 -18.11 10.08
CA TYR A 324 6.03 -17.14 10.21
C TYR A 324 5.57 -15.76 9.78
N LYS A 325 6.20 -14.76 10.41
CA LYS A 325 6.10 -13.35 10.03
C LYS A 325 7.48 -12.90 9.62
N ALA A 326 7.60 -12.30 8.45
CA ALA A 326 8.87 -11.78 7.94
C ALA A 326 8.70 -10.35 7.47
N GLY A 327 9.65 -9.51 7.80
CA GLY A 327 9.80 -8.18 7.25
C GLY A 327 11.16 -8.07 6.56
N THR A 328 11.51 -6.85 6.17
CA THR A 328 12.77 -6.60 5.48
C THR A 328 13.99 -7.08 6.27
N PHE A 329 14.10 -6.79 7.57
CA PHE A 329 15.30 -7.13 8.36
C PHE A 329 15.12 -8.29 9.33
N TYR A 330 14.00 -8.97 9.29
CA TYR A 330 13.70 -9.97 10.30
C TYR A 330 12.78 -11.06 9.78
N LYS A 331 12.86 -12.22 10.41
CA LYS A 331 11.89 -13.30 10.30
C LYS A 331 11.68 -13.88 11.69
N LYS A 332 10.44 -14.16 12.05
CA LYS A 332 10.07 -14.86 13.28
C LYS A 332 9.23 -16.08 12.92
N ASP A 333 9.72 -17.26 13.26
CA ASP A 333 8.99 -18.51 13.11
C ASP A 333 8.26 -18.84 14.40
N TYR A 334 6.97 -19.16 14.28
CA TYR A 334 6.09 -19.45 15.40
C TYR A 334 5.57 -20.88 15.32
N SER A 335 5.54 -21.55 16.46
CA SER A 335 4.57 -22.62 16.74
C SER A 335 3.32 -21.97 17.30
N ALA A 336 2.17 -22.27 16.72
CA ALA A 336 0.86 -21.80 17.15
C ALA A 336 0.06 -23.00 17.68
N ASP A 337 -0.13 -23.07 19.00
CA ASP A 337 -0.89 -24.13 19.65
C ASP A 337 -2.26 -23.58 20.08
N TYR A 338 -3.34 -24.29 19.75
CA TYR A 338 -4.70 -23.90 20.15
C TYR A 338 -5.06 -24.56 21.49
N GLU A 339 -4.91 -23.80 22.58
CA GLU A 339 -5.10 -24.28 23.95
C GLU A 339 -6.24 -23.52 24.64
N ASN A 340 -7.20 -24.24 25.24
CA ASN A 340 -8.30 -23.64 26.02
C ASN A 340 -9.07 -22.51 25.30
N GLY A 341 -9.27 -22.66 23.98
CA GLY A 341 -10.00 -21.69 23.17
C GLY A 341 -9.17 -20.49 22.67
N LYS A 342 -7.86 -20.44 22.96
CA LYS A 342 -6.96 -19.34 22.58
C LYS A 342 -5.71 -19.86 21.87
N TRP A 343 -5.11 -19.02 21.04
CA TRP A 343 -3.80 -19.31 20.47
C TRP A 343 -2.68 -18.95 21.45
N VAL A 344 -1.72 -19.86 21.54
CA VAL A 344 -0.45 -19.67 22.22
C VAL A 344 0.65 -19.67 21.16
N LEU A 345 1.21 -18.50 20.88
CA LEU A 345 2.32 -18.32 19.94
C LEU A 345 3.65 -18.48 20.68
N LYS A 346 4.48 -19.44 20.24
CA LYS A 346 5.84 -19.67 20.74
C LYS A 346 6.82 -19.41 19.61
N VAL A 347 7.78 -18.51 19.81
CA VAL A 347 8.87 -18.31 18.85
C VAL A 347 9.77 -19.56 18.87
N VAL A 348 9.91 -20.22 17.72
CA VAL A 348 10.69 -21.46 17.56
C VAL A 348 11.90 -21.28 16.66
N GLY A 349 12.03 -20.13 16.00
CA GLY A 349 13.11 -19.82 15.08
C GLY A 349 12.98 -18.42 14.49
N GLY A 350 13.88 -18.09 13.58
CA GLY A 350 13.92 -16.80 12.91
C GLY A 350 15.31 -16.17 12.88
N TYR A 351 15.38 -14.96 12.34
CA TYR A 351 16.60 -14.14 12.29
C TYR A 351 16.25 -12.67 12.45
N VAL A 352 17.25 -11.88 12.84
CA VAL A 352 17.27 -10.41 12.76
C VAL A 352 18.63 -10.05 12.18
N ILE A 353 18.65 -9.24 11.12
CA ILE A 353 19.86 -8.86 10.37
C ILE A 353 20.40 -7.53 10.90
#